data_AF-F1Z601-F1
#
_entry.id   AF-F1Z601-F1
#
_cell.length_a   1.000
_cell.length_b   1.000
_cell.length_c   1.000
_cell.angle_alpha   90.00
_cell.angle_beta   90.00
_cell.angle_gamma   90.00
#
_symmetry.space_group_name_H-M   'P 1'
#
loop_
_entity.id
_entity.type
_entity.pdbx_description
1 polymer ?
#
loop_
_entity_poly.entity_id
_entity_poly.type
_entity_poly.pdbx_seq_one_letter_code
_entity_poly.pdbx_strand_id
1 'polypeptide(L)'
;MLNLMCDSIGAEGGILGLRTGHVIDPIAGFNTTTQVLSRPIDAARYPVRSFYDVCTFDEHEKLLQSCNPHVPLWDKNITFAIRLPNQDNHITVIMGRSGKKNFAENSEFHSKINLFRQIFQEEFRLIGDLSRSLAAPPDNNTHDLPCQIVREDRAPFRAGHAAGTPCPDEVADASRAGFEPTADFLFETLVPNRSLKMRGDISYYSLRRWRSPIKRFQLAAIKALKRNIPESFVDRIAMEMHSWVLETFGTSMFDTLVAVPCGHSGPGCLSQKIGARLARLLDIPFDEAFRPIPVSGSSHPRTNATRPRMDLTHQVKGRLLLIDDVATSGSHIAEATRLLRRDALSVAALAWISDA
;
A
#
# COMPACT_ATOMS: atom_id res chain seq x y z
N MET A 1 2.61 35.16 -25.44
CA MET A 1 1.77 33.94 -25.47
C MET A 1 2.40 32.72 -24.78
N LEU A 2 3.74 32.59 -24.69
CA LEU A 2 4.43 31.53 -23.92
C LEU A 2 4.26 31.59 -22.39
N ASN A 3 3.83 32.72 -21.82
CA ASN A 3 3.64 32.86 -20.36
C ASN A 3 2.37 32.16 -19.84
N LEU A 4 1.34 31.99 -20.68
CA LEU A 4 0.04 31.48 -20.23
C LEU A 4 0.06 30.02 -19.76
N MET A 5 1.00 29.19 -20.22
CA MET A 5 1.05 27.78 -19.80
C MET A 5 1.91 27.54 -18.56
N CYS A 6 3.01 28.30 -18.38
CA CYS A 6 3.77 28.27 -17.13
C CYS A 6 2.95 28.77 -15.94
N ASP A 7 1.96 29.64 -16.19
CA ASP A 7 1.04 30.10 -15.14
C ASP A 7 -0.07 29.07 -14.85
N SER A 8 -0.32 28.13 -15.77
CA SER A 8 -1.44 27.17 -15.66
C SER A 8 -1.03 25.79 -15.15
N ILE A 9 0.17 25.32 -15.49
CA ILE A 9 0.85 24.21 -14.82
C ILE A 9 1.65 24.86 -13.71
N GLY A 10 1.12 24.88 -12.49
CA GLY A 10 1.69 25.62 -11.39
C GLY A 10 3.15 25.27 -11.12
N ALA A 11 3.78 26.06 -10.27
CA ALA A 11 5.04 25.72 -9.64
C ALA A 11 5.00 24.27 -9.11
N GLU A 12 5.80 23.36 -9.68
CA GLU A 12 5.78 21.93 -9.37
C GLU A 12 4.56 21.14 -9.86
N GLY A 13 3.91 21.59 -10.93
CA GLY A 13 2.86 20.85 -11.62
C GLY A 13 3.37 20.00 -12.77
N GLY A 14 2.55 19.05 -13.19
CA GLY A 14 2.81 18.24 -14.36
C GLY A 14 1.55 17.70 -14.99
N ILE A 15 1.66 17.33 -16.27
CA ILE A 15 0.59 16.77 -17.07
C ILE A 15 1.09 15.50 -17.73
N LEU A 16 0.28 14.46 -17.65
CA LEU A 16 0.35 13.25 -18.43
C LEU A 16 -0.67 13.36 -19.56
N GLY A 17 -0.25 13.21 -20.81
CA GLY A 17 -1.17 13.26 -21.95
C GLY A 17 -0.80 12.29 -23.06
N LEU A 18 -1.80 11.89 -23.85
CA LEU A 18 -1.62 11.09 -25.06
C LEU A 18 -1.31 12.03 -26.22
N ARG A 19 -0.17 11.84 -26.86
CA ARG A 19 0.23 12.63 -28.02
C ARG A 19 -0.11 11.90 -29.31
N THR A 20 -0.87 12.56 -30.17
CA THR A 20 -1.22 12.11 -31.54
C THR A 20 -0.76 13.21 -32.51
N GLY A 21 0.37 12.99 -33.19
CA GLY A 21 0.98 14.00 -34.06
C GLY A 21 1.41 15.28 -33.32
N HIS A 22 0.72 16.39 -33.59
CA HIS A 22 0.95 17.69 -32.95
C HIS A 22 -0.02 18.01 -31.82
N VAL A 23 -0.87 17.06 -31.40
CA VAL A 23 -1.84 17.27 -30.34
C VAL A 23 -1.48 16.40 -29.14
N ILE A 24 -1.52 16.94 -27.93
CA ILE A 24 -1.41 16.21 -26.67
C ILE A 24 -2.74 16.33 -25.94
N ASP A 25 -3.47 15.23 -25.84
CA ASP A 25 -4.70 15.12 -25.07
C ASP A 25 -4.37 14.83 -23.61
N PRO A 26 -4.58 15.76 -22.67
CA PRO A 26 -4.28 15.54 -21.26
C PRO A 26 -5.14 14.40 -20.70
N ILE A 27 -4.49 13.42 -20.07
CA ILE A 27 -5.13 12.31 -19.37
C ILE A 27 -5.22 12.63 -17.87
N ALA A 28 -4.13 13.15 -17.31
CA ALA A 28 -4.03 13.44 -15.89
C ALA A 28 -3.05 14.58 -15.63
N GLY A 29 -3.10 15.17 -14.43
CA GLY A 29 -2.07 16.10 -14.01
C GLY A 29 -2.10 16.35 -12.51
N PHE A 30 -1.02 16.93 -12.00
CA PHE A 30 -0.85 17.33 -10.61
C PHE A 30 -0.44 18.79 -10.54
N ASN A 31 -0.92 19.53 -9.54
CA ASN A 31 -0.71 20.99 -9.42
C ASN A 31 -0.90 21.76 -10.74
N THR A 32 -1.87 21.34 -11.55
CA THR A 32 -2.27 21.96 -12.81
C THR A 32 -3.74 22.37 -12.72
N THR A 33 -4.14 23.45 -13.38
CA THR A 33 -5.55 23.83 -13.39
C THR A 33 -6.37 22.85 -14.25
N THR A 34 -7.62 22.62 -13.85
CA THR A 34 -8.61 21.82 -14.60
C THR A 34 -8.85 22.34 -16.00
N GLN A 35 -8.58 23.62 -16.23
CA GLN A 35 -8.65 24.23 -17.57
C GLN A 35 -7.59 23.66 -18.51
N VAL A 36 -6.40 23.30 -18.01
CA VAL A 36 -5.37 22.68 -18.84
C VAL A 36 -5.72 21.23 -19.15
N LEU A 37 -6.34 20.51 -18.21
CA LEU A 37 -6.72 19.10 -18.41
C LEU A 37 -7.93 18.92 -19.34
N SER A 38 -8.73 19.95 -19.57
CA SER A 38 -9.98 19.88 -20.35
C SER A 38 -9.81 20.23 -21.83
N ARG A 39 -8.57 20.49 -22.30
CA ARG A 39 -8.34 20.92 -23.68
C ARG A 39 -7.10 20.24 -24.28
N PRO A 40 -7.18 19.80 -25.54
CA PRO A 40 -6.01 19.34 -26.27
C PRO A 40 -4.94 20.43 -26.34
N ILE A 41 -3.69 20.04 -26.12
CA ILE A 41 -2.53 20.92 -26.13
C ILE A 41 -1.84 20.79 -27.49
N ASP A 42 -1.71 21.90 -28.20
CA ASP A 42 -0.98 21.97 -29.47
C ASP A 42 0.55 21.89 -29.22
N ALA A 43 1.13 20.73 -29.45
CA ALA A 43 2.55 20.44 -29.33
C ALA A 43 3.43 21.24 -30.30
N ALA A 44 2.89 21.80 -31.40
CA ALA A 44 3.66 22.67 -32.27
C ALA A 44 3.96 24.03 -31.61
N ARG A 45 3.10 24.48 -30.68
CA ARG A 45 3.34 25.69 -29.84
C ARG A 45 4.35 25.46 -28.74
N TYR A 46 4.59 24.20 -28.40
CA TYR A 46 5.59 23.77 -27.43
C TYR A 46 6.56 22.83 -28.15
N PRO A 47 7.32 23.33 -29.15
CA PRO A 47 8.23 22.49 -29.90
C PRO A 47 9.15 21.82 -28.88
N VAL A 48 8.99 20.51 -28.74
CA VAL A 48 9.85 19.68 -27.90
C VAL A 48 11.19 19.68 -28.61
N ARG A 49 12.01 20.69 -28.31
CA ARG A 49 13.27 20.94 -29.03
C ARG A 49 14.31 19.85 -28.77
N SER A 50 14.10 19.04 -27.74
CA SER A 50 14.94 17.90 -27.42
C SER A 50 14.13 16.90 -26.59
N PHE A 51 14.15 15.63 -26.97
CA PHE A 51 13.71 14.54 -26.11
C PHE A 51 14.88 14.18 -25.20
N TYR A 52 14.69 14.28 -23.88
CA TYR A 52 15.78 14.08 -22.92
C TYR A 52 15.83 12.67 -22.32
N ASP A 53 14.79 11.87 -22.56
CA ASP A 53 14.78 10.42 -22.36
C ASP A 53 13.57 9.90 -23.18
N VAL A 54 13.84 9.36 -24.38
CA VAL A 54 12.85 8.53 -25.09
C VAL A 54 13.10 7.10 -24.64
N CYS A 55 12.31 6.61 -23.70
CA CYS A 55 12.24 5.18 -23.46
C CYS A 55 11.38 4.59 -24.57
N THR A 56 12.02 3.84 -25.47
CA THR A 56 11.31 3.05 -26.47
C THR A 56 11.27 1.62 -25.97
N PHE A 57 10.08 1.04 -25.94
CA PHE A 57 9.87 -0.36 -25.58
C PHE A 57 9.47 -1.12 -26.83
N ASP A 58 9.91 -2.37 -26.99
CA ASP A 58 9.43 -3.24 -28.07
C ASP A 58 8.04 -3.80 -27.76
N GLU A 59 7.51 -4.56 -28.71
CA GLU A 59 6.26 -5.32 -28.57
C GLU A 59 6.27 -6.35 -27.43
N HIS A 60 7.44 -6.60 -26.81
CA HIS A 60 7.63 -7.45 -25.65
C HIS A 60 7.98 -6.65 -24.38
N GLU A 61 7.76 -5.33 -24.39
CA GLU A 61 7.99 -4.40 -23.27
C GLU A 61 9.45 -4.33 -22.81
N LYS A 62 10.39 -4.80 -23.64
CA LYS A 62 11.81 -4.67 -23.36
C LYS A 62 12.24 -3.26 -23.75
N LEU A 63 12.94 -2.58 -22.84
CA LEU A 63 13.54 -1.28 -23.13
C LEU A 63 14.55 -1.44 -24.27
N LEU A 64 14.19 -0.97 -25.46
CA LEU A 64 15.00 -1.05 -26.68
C LEU A 64 16.13 -0.03 -26.66
N GLN A 65 15.87 1.17 -26.13
CA GLN A 65 16.84 2.26 -26.10
C GLN A 65 16.50 3.25 -24.98
N SER A 66 17.51 3.62 -24.19
CA SER A 66 17.53 4.84 -23.36
C SER A 66 18.64 5.71 -23.92
N CYS A 67 18.27 6.84 -24.50
CA CYS A 67 19.25 7.85 -24.91
C CYS A 67 19.62 8.65 -23.67
N ASN A 68 20.81 8.42 -23.10
CA ASN A 68 21.32 9.17 -21.97
C ASN A 68 22.24 10.29 -22.49
N PRO A 69 21.84 11.58 -22.49
CA PRO A 69 22.72 12.63 -22.94
C PRO A 69 23.55 13.17 -21.76
N HIS A 70 24.86 12.94 -21.80
CA HIS A 70 25.82 13.76 -21.05
C HIS A 70 25.87 15.18 -21.64
N VAL A 71 25.02 16.11 -21.20
CA VAL A 71 25.05 17.53 -21.61
C VAL A 71 24.54 18.44 -20.46
N PRO A 72 25.11 19.65 -20.25
CA PRO A 72 24.76 20.58 -19.17
C PRO A 72 23.26 20.94 -19.14
N LEU A 73 22.72 21.10 -17.93
CA LEU A 73 21.30 21.36 -17.64
C LEU A 73 20.94 22.84 -17.92
N TRP A 74 19.92 23.09 -18.75
CA TRP A 74 19.45 24.44 -19.14
C TRP A 74 18.05 24.79 -18.56
N ASP A 75 17.59 26.01 -18.87
CA ASP A 75 16.73 26.87 -18.06
C ASP A 75 15.18 26.72 -18.09
N LYS A 76 14.56 25.77 -18.80
CA LYS A 76 13.07 25.67 -18.83
C LYS A 76 12.55 24.22 -18.91
N ASN A 77 11.24 24.05 -18.63
CA ASN A 77 10.43 22.82 -18.47
C ASN A 77 11.01 21.52 -19.05
N ILE A 78 10.83 20.41 -18.33
CA ILE A 78 11.25 19.07 -18.76
C ILE A 78 10.04 18.36 -19.36
N THR A 79 10.23 17.78 -20.54
CA THR A 79 9.24 16.92 -21.20
C THR A 79 9.85 15.53 -21.40
N PHE A 80 9.19 14.51 -20.87
CA PHE A 80 9.48 13.11 -21.17
C PHE A 80 8.44 12.61 -22.18
N ALA A 81 8.86 11.80 -23.14
CA ALA A 81 7.95 11.14 -24.06
C ALA A 81 8.28 9.66 -24.14
N ILE A 82 7.26 8.83 -24.03
CA ILE A 82 7.38 7.38 -24.05
C ILE A 82 6.59 6.91 -25.27
N ARG A 83 7.29 6.27 -26.20
CA ARG A 83 6.67 5.73 -27.41
C ARG A 83 6.04 4.39 -27.08
N LEU A 84 4.77 4.22 -27.42
CA LEU A 84 4.08 2.93 -27.30
C LEU A 84 4.47 2.02 -28.48
N PRO A 85 4.60 0.70 -28.29
CA PRO A 85 4.82 -0.22 -29.40
C PRO A 85 3.65 -0.17 -30.39
N ASN A 86 3.95 -0.14 -31.70
CA ASN A 86 3.00 -0.21 -32.80
C ASN A 86 2.00 0.96 -33.00
N GLN A 87 2.24 2.15 -32.45
CA GLN A 87 1.47 3.36 -32.78
C GLN A 87 2.36 4.60 -33.00
N ASP A 88 1.87 5.57 -33.77
CA ASP A 88 2.41 6.95 -33.83
C ASP A 88 2.09 7.76 -32.56
N ASN A 89 1.50 7.11 -31.56
CA ASN A 89 1.07 7.71 -30.30
C ASN A 89 2.18 7.63 -29.25
N HIS A 90 2.36 8.72 -28.50
CA HIS A 90 3.32 8.80 -27.41
C HIS A 90 2.65 9.25 -26.12
N ILE A 91 2.98 8.62 -25.00
CA ILE A 91 2.63 9.16 -23.69
C ILE A 91 3.64 10.26 -23.37
N THR A 92 3.16 11.49 -23.21
CA THR A 92 4.00 12.65 -22.93
C THR A 92 3.76 13.12 -21.50
N VAL A 93 4.83 13.23 -20.73
CA VAL A 93 4.84 13.83 -19.40
C VAL A 93 5.52 15.19 -19.47
N ILE A 94 4.77 16.24 -19.14
CA ILE A 94 5.28 17.62 -19.09
C ILE A 94 5.38 18.01 -17.62
N MET A 95 6.55 18.45 -17.16
CA MET A 95 6.74 18.97 -15.81
C MET A 95 7.12 20.45 -15.84
N GLY A 96 6.34 21.26 -15.12
CA GLY A 96 6.54 22.70 -14.97
C GLY A 96 7.57 23.05 -13.91
N ARG A 97 8.39 24.09 -14.18
CA ARG A 97 9.38 24.63 -13.24
C ARG A 97 8.80 25.75 -12.38
N SER A 98 9.19 25.79 -11.11
CA SER A 98 9.05 26.95 -10.22
C SER A 98 10.41 27.60 -9.97
N GLY A 99 10.67 28.80 -10.50
CA GLY A 99 11.79 29.65 -10.08
C GLY A 99 13.12 29.50 -10.85
N LYS A 100 14.09 30.38 -10.57
CA LYS A 100 15.34 30.61 -11.34
C LYS A 100 16.55 29.72 -10.98
N LYS A 101 16.43 28.70 -10.11
CA LYS A 101 17.56 27.81 -9.73
C LYS A 101 17.82 26.67 -10.71
N ASN A 102 19.07 26.43 -11.10
CA ASN A 102 19.48 25.38 -12.04
C ASN A 102 19.05 23.97 -11.55
N PHE A 103 18.63 23.10 -12.49
CA PHE A 103 18.19 21.73 -12.19
C PHE A 103 19.26 20.89 -11.48
N ALA A 104 20.54 21.13 -11.79
CA ALA A 104 21.68 20.42 -11.21
C ALA A 104 21.78 20.58 -9.68
N GLU A 105 21.21 21.65 -9.12
CA GLU A 105 21.37 22.03 -7.72
C GLU A 105 20.16 21.65 -6.86
N ASN A 106 19.11 21.07 -7.45
CA ASN A 106 17.88 20.71 -6.75
C ASN A 106 17.77 19.19 -6.55
N SER A 107 18.43 18.69 -5.50
CA SER A 107 18.41 17.27 -5.11
C SER A 107 17.02 16.72 -4.78
N GLU A 108 16.11 17.57 -4.28
CA GLU A 108 14.71 17.22 -4.06
C GLU A 108 13.99 16.96 -5.39
N PHE A 109 14.23 17.78 -6.39
CA PHE A 109 13.65 17.61 -7.72
C PHE A 109 14.18 16.36 -8.44
N HIS A 110 15.49 16.07 -8.37
CA HIS A 110 16.05 14.81 -8.86
C HIS A 110 15.41 13.59 -8.18
N SER A 111 15.15 13.68 -6.87
CA SER A 111 14.46 12.64 -6.13
C SER A 111 12.99 12.50 -6.57
N LYS A 112 12.28 13.60 -6.83
CA LYS A 112 10.91 13.61 -7.38
C LYS A 112 10.87 13.01 -8.79
N ILE A 113 11.83 13.33 -9.66
CA ILE A 113 11.96 12.73 -10.99
C ILE A 113 12.23 11.23 -10.89
N ASN A 114 13.18 10.80 -10.08
CA ASN A 114 13.53 9.38 -9.96
C ASN A 114 12.37 8.58 -9.35
N LEU A 115 11.67 9.15 -8.37
CA LEU A 115 10.46 8.57 -7.84
C LEU A 115 9.36 8.48 -8.90
N PHE A 116 9.16 9.55 -9.68
CA PHE A 116 8.19 9.54 -10.77
C PHE A 116 8.57 8.51 -11.84
N ARG A 117 9.86 8.40 -12.23
CA ARG A 117 10.36 7.34 -13.12
C ARG A 117 10.04 5.96 -12.57
N GLN A 118 10.24 5.75 -11.27
CA GLN A 118 9.97 4.47 -10.62
C GLN A 118 8.47 4.15 -10.57
N ILE A 119 7.64 5.08 -10.10
CA ILE A 119 6.18 4.93 -10.10
C ILE A 119 5.70 4.66 -11.52
N PHE A 120 6.19 5.43 -12.49
CA PHE A 120 5.81 5.25 -13.88
C PHE A 120 6.23 3.88 -14.41
N GLN A 121 7.45 3.40 -14.13
CA GLN A 121 7.89 2.05 -14.53
C GLN A 121 7.04 0.94 -13.90
N GLU A 122 6.64 1.10 -12.64
CA GLU A 122 5.81 0.12 -11.92
C GLU A 122 4.36 0.16 -12.42
N GLU A 123 3.76 1.34 -12.59
CA GLU A 123 2.40 1.53 -13.11
C GLU A 123 2.28 1.17 -14.60
N PHE A 124 3.32 1.39 -15.42
CA PHE A 124 3.30 1.00 -16.82
C PHE A 124 3.27 -0.51 -17.00
N ARG A 125 3.95 -1.24 -16.11
CA ARG A 125 3.87 -2.70 -16.07
C ARG A 125 2.43 -3.15 -15.80
N LEU A 126 1.75 -2.50 -14.85
CA LEU A 126 0.34 -2.76 -14.53
C LEU A 126 -0.61 -2.40 -15.69
N ILE A 127 -0.40 -1.27 -16.37
CA ILE A 127 -1.18 -0.86 -17.54
C ILE A 127 -0.96 -1.81 -18.73
N GLY A 128 0.28 -2.30 -18.92
CA GLY A 128 0.63 -3.32 -19.91
C GLY A 128 -0.04 -4.66 -19.62
N ASP A 129 0.01 -5.12 -18.37
CA ASP A 129 -0.68 -6.34 -17.90
C ASP A 129 -2.20 -6.25 -18.10
N LEU A 130 -2.80 -5.09 -17.78
CA LEU A 130 -4.22 -4.84 -17.97
C LEU A 130 -4.60 -4.80 -19.46
N SER A 131 -3.81 -4.14 -20.29
CA SER A 131 -4.03 -4.07 -21.74
C SER A 131 -3.88 -5.43 -22.41
N ARG A 132 -2.95 -6.29 -21.96
CA ARG A 132 -2.85 -7.70 -22.38
C ARG A 132 -4.07 -8.51 -21.98
N SER A 133 -4.57 -8.34 -20.75
CA SER A 133 -5.78 -9.01 -20.26
C SER A 133 -7.03 -8.60 -21.07
N LEU A 134 -7.12 -7.33 -21.47
CA LEU A 134 -8.22 -6.79 -22.27
C LEU A 134 -8.11 -7.12 -23.77
N ALA A 135 -6.90 -7.34 -24.28
CA ALA A 135 -6.64 -7.69 -25.68
C ALA A 135 -6.58 -9.21 -25.94
N ALA A 136 -6.54 -10.04 -24.88
CA ALA A 136 -6.63 -11.48 -25.01
C ALA A 136 -8.00 -11.85 -25.62
N PRO A 137 -8.04 -12.63 -26.71
CA PRO A 137 -9.31 -13.10 -27.25
C PRO A 137 -10.04 -13.91 -26.18
N PRO A 138 -11.38 -13.85 -26.11
CA PRO A 138 -12.14 -14.68 -25.19
C PRO A 138 -11.78 -16.14 -25.46
N ASP A 139 -11.35 -16.83 -24.41
CA ASP A 139 -10.91 -18.22 -24.49
C ASP A 139 -12.10 -19.08 -24.92
N ASN A 140 -12.16 -19.48 -26.20
CA ASN A 140 -13.25 -20.26 -26.77
C ASN A 140 -13.25 -21.73 -26.34
N ASN A 141 -12.46 -22.09 -25.32
CA ASN A 141 -12.42 -23.43 -24.74
C ASN A 141 -13.36 -23.55 -23.53
N THR A 142 -14.63 -23.23 -23.72
CA THR A 142 -15.71 -23.79 -22.90
C THR A 142 -16.15 -25.11 -23.53
N HIS A 143 -15.28 -26.13 -23.44
CA HIS A 143 -15.71 -27.50 -23.68
C HIS A 143 -16.45 -28.00 -22.42
N ASP A 144 -17.69 -28.44 -22.64
CA ASP A 144 -18.56 -29.13 -21.68
C ASP A 144 -17.78 -30.07 -20.76
N LEU A 145 -17.80 -29.78 -19.46
CA LEU A 145 -17.54 -30.77 -18.43
C LEU A 145 -18.87 -31.41 -18.03
N PRO A 146 -19.03 -32.73 -18.16
CA PRO A 146 -20.21 -33.41 -17.68
C PRO A 146 -20.19 -33.44 -16.15
N CYS A 147 -21.25 -32.90 -15.56
CA CYS A 147 -21.56 -33.03 -14.15
C CYS A 147 -21.88 -34.50 -13.83
N GLN A 148 -20.88 -35.30 -13.47
CA GLN A 148 -21.09 -36.62 -12.88
C GLN A 148 -21.00 -36.52 -11.37
N ILE A 149 -22.17 -36.32 -10.75
CA ILE A 149 -22.38 -36.53 -9.32
C ILE A 149 -22.39 -38.05 -9.09
N VAL A 150 -21.32 -38.57 -8.50
CA VAL A 150 -21.32 -39.90 -7.91
C VAL A 150 -22.08 -39.83 -6.58
N ARG A 151 -23.22 -40.51 -6.54
CA ARG A 151 -23.97 -40.83 -5.32
C ARG A 151 -23.19 -41.87 -4.52
N GLU A 152 -22.79 -41.53 -3.31
CA GLU A 152 -22.55 -42.53 -2.26
C GLU A 152 -23.76 -42.59 -1.34
N ASP A 153 -24.34 -43.79 -1.27
CA ASP A 153 -25.43 -44.16 -0.38
C ASP A 153 -24.98 -44.14 1.09
N ARG A 154 -25.66 -43.35 1.92
CA ARG A 154 -25.79 -43.62 3.36
C ARG A 154 -27.25 -43.45 3.83
N ALA A 155 -27.76 -44.52 4.40
CA ALA A 155 -29.08 -44.66 5.01
C ALA A 155 -29.15 -43.93 6.40
N PRO A 156 -30.34 -43.81 7.02
CA PRO A 156 -30.83 -42.53 7.56
C PRO A 156 -30.61 -42.33 9.06
N PHE A 157 -30.54 -41.05 9.46
CA PHE A 157 -30.92 -40.62 10.81
C PHE A 157 -32.05 -39.58 10.69
N ARG A 158 -33.15 -39.84 11.39
CA ARG A 158 -34.39 -39.02 11.38
C ARG A 158 -34.43 -38.06 12.57
N ALA A 159 -35.22 -37.01 12.34
CA ALA A 159 -35.75 -35.97 13.24
C ALA A 159 -34.75 -34.87 13.60
N GLY A 160 -34.89 -33.61 13.19
CA GLY A 160 -35.99 -32.90 12.56
C GLY A 160 -36.07 -31.54 13.23
N HIS A 161 -35.96 -30.44 12.47
CA HIS A 161 -36.52 -29.12 12.80
C HIS A 161 -36.45 -28.25 11.54
N ALA A 162 -37.54 -27.55 11.29
CA ALA A 162 -37.76 -26.70 10.14
C ALA A 162 -36.93 -25.40 10.24
N ALA A 163 -36.20 -25.08 9.19
CA ALA A 163 -35.78 -23.72 8.85
C ALA A 163 -35.62 -23.65 7.32
N GLY A 164 -36.27 -22.68 6.70
CA GLY A 164 -36.35 -22.55 5.24
C GLY A 164 -34.98 -22.43 4.58
N THR A 165 -34.82 -23.12 3.46
CA THR A 165 -33.70 -22.97 2.54
C THR A 165 -33.76 -21.57 1.92
N PRO A 166 -32.71 -20.73 2.02
CA PRO A 166 -32.62 -19.49 1.25
C PRO A 166 -32.42 -19.83 -0.24
N CYS A 167 -32.99 -19.01 -1.13
CA CYS A 167 -32.83 -19.13 -2.57
C CYS A 167 -31.35 -19.08 -3.00
N PRO A 168 -30.94 -19.75 -4.10
CA PRO A 168 -29.54 -19.76 -4.56
C PRO A 168 -29.04 -18.45 -5.19
N ASP A 169 -29.86 -17.41 -5.30
CA ASP A 169 -29.55 -16.23 -6.12
C ASP A 169 -28.85 -15.07 -5.36
N GLU A 170 -28.53 -15.24 -4.07
CA GLU A 170 -27.88 -14.19 -3.24
C GLU A 170 -26.38 -14.43 -2.93
N VAL A 171 -25.74 -15.42 -3.57
CA VAL A 171 -24.31 -15.75 -3.31
C VAL A 171 -23.35 -15.18 -4.37
N ALA A 172 -23.86 -14.41 -5.34
CA ALA A 172 -23.07 -13.99 -6.51
C ALA A 172 -22.36 -12.62 -6.41
N ASP A 173 -22.50 -11.86 -5.31
CA ASP A 173 -21.85 -10.52 -5.17
C ASP A 173 -20.91 -10.40 -3.95
N ALA A 174 -20.46 -11.52 -3.39
CA ALA A 174 -19.38 -11.55 -2.39
C ALA A 174 -17.96 -11.51 -3.00
N SER A 175 -17.86 -11.58 -4.34
CA SER A 175 -16.59 -11.64 -5.09
C SER A 175 -15.98 -10.27 -5.40
N ARG A 176 -16.67 -9.17 -5.07
CA ARG A 176 -16.10 -7.82 -5.05
C ARG A 176 -15.74 -7.41 -3.63
N ALA A 177 -14.97 -8.25 -2.93
CA ALA A 177 -14.24 -7.79 -1.74
C ALA A 177 -13.44 -6.55 -2.15
N GLY A 178 -13.93 -5.39 -1.71
CA GLY A 178 -13.70 -4.10 -2.36
C GLY A 178 -12.23 -3.80 -2.58
N PHE A 179 -11.91 -3.48 -3.83
CA PHE A 179 -10.64 -2.86 -4.21
C PHE A 179 -10.46 -1.60 -3.36
N GLU A 180 -9.44 -1.59 -2.49
CA GLU A 180 -9.09 -0.43 -1.68
C GLU A 180 -7.70 0.02 -2.14
N PRO A 181 -7.62 1.00 -3.08
CA PRO A 181 -6.36 1.39 -3.70
C PRO A 181 -5.29 1.80 -2.68
N THR A 182 -5.73 2.40 -1.56
CA THR A 182 -4.84 2.83 -0.48
C THR A 182 -4.19 1.64 0.23
N ALA A 183 -4.94 0.55 0.40
CA ALA A 183 -4.44 -0.68 1.00
C ALA A 183 -3.47 -1.38 0.04
N ASP A 184 -3.84 -1.51 -1.23
CA ASP A 184 -3.01 -2.12 -2.27
C ASP A 184 -1.66 -1.41 -2.41
N PHE A 185 -1.69 -0.08 -2.47
CA PHE A 185 -0.48 0.75 -2.46
C PHE A 185 0.45 0.41 -1.28
N LEU A 186 -0.07 0.18 -0.07
CA LEU A 186 0.78 -0.20 1.05
C LEU A 186 1.38 -1.61 0.88
N PHE A 187 0.58 -2.59 0.46
CA PHE A 187 1.05 -3.97 0.30
C PHE A 187 2.08 -4.12 -0.82
N GLU A 188 1.95 -3.37 -1.91
CA GLU A 188 2.87 -3.39 -3.04
C GLU A 188 4.17 -2.65 -2.74
N THR A 189 4.06 -1.52 -2.02
CA THR A 189 5.21 -0.61 -1.89
C THR A 189 6.02 -0.78 -0.61
N LEU A 190 5.42 -1.29 0.49
CA LEU A 190 6.15 -1.65 1.71
C LEU A 190 7.12 -2.80 1.39
N VAL A 191 8.34 -2.73 1.91
CA VAL A 191 9.35 -3.75 1.64
C VAL A 191 9.12 -4.92 2.61
N PRO A 192 8.86 -6.15 2.13
CA PRO A 192 8.87 -7.33 2.98
C PRO A 192 10.22 -7.46 3.68
N ASN A 193 10.22 -7.53 5.00
CA ASN A 193 11.43 -7.56 5.81
C ASN A 193 11.15 -8.24 7.16
N ARG A 194 11.31 -9.56 7.18
CA ARG A 194 11.25 -10.38 8.41
C ARG A 194 12.53 -10.17 9.21
N SER A 195 12.48 -9.33 10.23
CA SER A 195 13.67 -8.97 11.01
C SER A 195 13.40 -8.98 12.51
N LEU A 196 14.39 -9.42 13.28
CA LEU A 196 14.40 -9.30 14.73
C LEU A 196 14.98 -7.93 15.11
N LYS A 197 14.20 -7.13 15.82
CA LYS A 197 14.56 -5.79 16.31
C LYS A 197 14.77 -5.83 17.81
N MET A 198 15.56 -4.89 18.32
CA MET A 198 15.83 -4.74 19.75
C MET A 198 15.53 -3.31 20.21
N ARG A 199 14.93 -3.20 21.39
CA ARG A 199 14.73 -1.94 22.11
C ARG A 199 15.12 -2.13 23.58
N GLY A 200 16.40 -1.89 23.87
CA GLY A 200 16.97 -2.26 25.16
C GLY A 200 17.08 -3.78 25.27
N ASP A 201 16.49 -4.33 26.32
CA ASP A 201 16.42 -5.76 26.64
C ASP A 201 15.22 -6.50 26.00
N ILE A 202 14.38 -5.77 25.25
CA ILE A 202 13.21 -6.35 24.58
C ILE A 202 13.50 -6.57 23.10
N SER A 203 13.33 -7.80 22.66
CA SER A 203 13.34 -8.18 21.25
C SER A 203 11.92 -8.28 20.70
N TYR A 204 11.71 -7.88 19.45
CA TYR A 204 10.45 -8.03 18.74
C TYR A 204 10.68 -8.27 17.26
N TYR A 205 9.79 -9.00 16.61
CA TYR A 205 9.85 -9.26 15.19
C TYR A 205 9.12 -8.15 14.42
N SER A 206 9.55 -7.89 13.19
CA SER A 206 8.83 -7.07 12.22
C SER A 206 8.72 -7.79 10.89
N LEU A 207 7.61 -7.60 10.17
CA LEU A 207 7.35 -8.26 8.87
C LEU A 207 7.60 -7.35 7.66
N ARG A 208 7.39 -6.05 7.82
CA ARG A 208 7.54 -5.05 6.76
C ARG A 208 8.33 -3.86 7.24
N ARG A 209 8.98 -3.17 6.32
CA ARG A 209 9.62 -1.87 6.58
C ARG A 209 9.17 -0.81 5.57
N TRP A 210 9.27 0.44 6.00
CA TRP A 210 9.06 1.58 5.12
C TRP A 210 10.07 1.57 3.96
N ARG A 211 9.61 2.00 2.78
CA ARG A 211 10.48 2.27 1.63
C ARG A 211 10.92 3.73 1.70
N SER A 212 12.19 3.98 2.03
CA SER A 212 12.68 5.32 2.38
C SER A 212 12.30 6.43 1.37
N PRO A 213 12.44 6.25 0.04
CA PRO A 213 12.05 7.27 -0.94
C PRO A 213 10.58 7.70 -0.90
N ILE A 214 9.67 6.82 -0.46
CA ILE A 214 8.21 7.05 -0.45
C ILE A 214 7.58 6.99 0.93
N LYS A 215 8.38 6.90 2.00
CA LYS A 215 7.90 6.75 3.38
C LYS A 215 6.82 7.78 3.73
N ARG A 216 6.96 9.02 3.26
CA ARG A 216 5.95 10.08 3.50
C ARG A 216 4.56 9.72 2.94
N PHE A 217 4.49 9.07 1.78
CA PHE A 217 3.25 8.66 1.13
C PHE A 217 2.67 7.42 1.81
N GLN A 218 3.52 6.45 2.18
CA GLN A 218 3.11 5.28 2.97
C GLN A 218 2.55 5.69 4.33
N LEU A 219 3.17 6.66 5.01
CA LEU A 219 2.65 7.23 6.25
C LEU A 219 1.33 7.99 6.06
N ALA A 220 1.12 8.64 4.92
CA ALA A 220 -0.15 9.28 4.60
C ALA A 220 -1.25 8.25 4.34
N ALA A 221 -0.96 7.20 3.57
CA ALA A 221 -1.86 6.10 3.26
C ALA A 221 -2.31 5.36 4.52
N ILE A 222 -1.39 4.96 5.41
CA ILE A 222 -1.76 4.29 6.65
C ILE A 222 -2.58 5.20 7.59
N LYS A 223 -2.30 6.51 7.61
CA LYS A 223 -3.10 7.46 8.38
C LYS A 223 -4.51 7.61 7.80
N ALA A 224 -4.66 7.57 6.48
CA ALA A 224 -5.96 7.60 5.83
C ALA A 224 -6.77 6.34 6.17
N LEU A 225 -6.16 5.15 6.02
CA LEU A 225 -6.80 3.87 6.37
C LEU A 225 -7.16 3.79 7.87
N LYS A 226 -6.34 4.35 8.76
CA LYS A 226 -6.66 4.38 10.20
C LYS A 226 -7.89 5.23 10.56
N ARG A 227 -8.37 6.12 9.66
CA ARG A 227 -9.61 6.90 9.89
C ARG A 227 -10.86 6.10 9.57
N ASN A 228 -10.79 5.21 8.59
CA ASN A 228 -11.86 4.29 8.22
C ASN A 228 -11.21 2.97 7.82
N ILE A 229 -11.05 2.06 8.78
CA ILE A 229 -10.27 0.84 8.62
C ILE A 229 -11.12 -0.21 7.90
N PRO A 230 -10.83 -0.54 6.63
CA PRO A 230 -11.58 -1.56 5.89
C PRO A 230 -11.27 -2.96 6.46
N GLU A 231 -12.27 -3.84 6.48
CA GLU A 231 -12.09 -5.21 7.00
C GLU A 231 -11.11 -6.02 6.12
N SER A 232 -11.17 -5.84 4.80
CA SER A 232 -10.23 -6.47 3.86
C SER A 232 -8.77 -6.10 4.13
N PHE A 233 -8.51 -4.87 4.59
CA PHE A 233 -7.17 -4.43 4.99
C PHE A 233 -6.70 -5.14 6.25
N VAL A 234 -7.57 -5.26 7.27
CA VAL A 234 -7.28 -5.99 8.51
C VAL A 234 -7.00 -7.47 8.22
N ASP A 235 -7.82 -8.09 7.38
CA ASP A 235 -7.72 -9.50 7.02
C ASP A 235 -6.39 -9.81 6.33
N ARG A 236 -5.96 -8.99 5.37
CA ARG A 236 -4.68 -9.19 4.68
C ARG A 236 -3.49 -9.07 5.63
N ILE A 237 -3.50 -8.10 6.56
CA ILE A 237 -2.43 -7.96 7.56
C ILE A 237 -2.42 -9.18 8.49
N ALA A 238 -3.60 -9.58 9.00
CA ALA A 238 -3.72 -10.70 9.91
C ALA A 238 -3.30 -12.03 9.25
N MET A 239 -3.64 -12.25 7.97
CA MET A 239 -3.18 -13.41 7.22
C MET A 239 -1.66 -13.44 7.04
N GLU A 240 -1.04 -12.30 6.71
CA GLU A 240 0.41 -12.19 6.60
C GLU A 240 1.11 -12.51 7.94
N MET A 241 0.58 -11.97 9.05
CA MET A 241 1.09 -12.25 10.39
C MET A 241 0.86 -13.70 10.80
N HIS A 242 -0.29 -14.27 10.48
CA HIS A 242 -0.65 -15.66 10.76
C HIS A 242 0.32 -16.63 10.07
N SER A 243 0.53 -16.48 8.75
CA SER A 243 1.49 -17.30 8.01
C SER A 243 2.88 -17.25 8.63
N TRP A 244 3.35 -16.05 8.99
CA TRP A 244 4.66 -15.91 9.61
C TRP A 244 4.74 -16.54 11.02
N VAL A 245 3.69 -16.40 11.83
CA VAL A 245 3.63 -17.02 13.17
C VAL A 245 3.69 -18.55 13.05
N LEU A 246 2.93 -19.13 12.13
CA LEU A 246 2.95 -20.58 11.92
C LEU A 246 4.32 -21.07 11.43
N GLU A 247 4.93 -20.37 10.47
CA GLU A 247 6.26 -20.72 9.95
C GLU A 247 7.36 -20.62 11.01
N THR A 248 7.24 -19.66 11.94
CA THR A 248 8.31 -19.35 12.91
C THR A 248 8.15 -20.11 14.23
N PHE A 249 6.91 -20.30 14.69
CA PHE A 249 6.62 -20.82 16.03
C PHE A 249 5.78 -22.12 16.02
N GLY A 250 5.12 -22.46 14.90
CA GLY A 250 4.18 -23.58 14.83
C GLY A 250 2.77 -23.25 15.36
N THR A 251 1.92 -24.27 15.44
CA THR A 251 0.45 -24.14 15.63
C THR A 251 -0.04 -24.03 17.08
N SER A 252 0.83 -24.00 18.09
CA SER A 252 0.40 -24.06 19.51
C SER A 252 1.36 -23.41 20.50
N MET A 253 2.16 -22.46 20.01
CA MET A 253 3.18 -21.80 20.84
C MET A 253 2.58 -20.79 21.83
N PHE A 254 1.42 -20.21 21.50
CA PHE A 254 0.82 -19.13 22.27
C PHE A 254 -0.53 -19.56 22.85
N ASP A 255 -0.80 -19.14 24.07
CA ASP A 255 -2.05 -19.40 24.79
C ASP A 255 -3.03 -18.23 24.62
N THR A 256 -2.53 -17.00 24.49
CA THR A 256 -3.34 -15.77 24.37
C THR A 256 -2.64 -14.74 23.46
N LEU A 257 -3.44 -14.01 22.69
CA LEU A 257 -2.99 -12.86 21.91
C LEU A 257 -3.38 -11.56 22.59
N VAL A 258 -2.45 -10.62 22.67
CA VAL A 258 -2.66 -9.27 23.21
C VAL A 258 -2.21 -8.24 22.18
N ALA A 259 -2.93 -7.13 22.04
CA ALA A 259 -2.51 -6.01 21.19
C ALA A 259 -1.95 -4.85 22.03
N VAL A 260 -0.97 -4.12 21.50
CA VAL A 260 -0.55 -2.82 22.05
C VAL A 260 -1.78 -1.90 22.14
N PRO A 261 -2.03 -1.24 23.29
CA PRO A 261 -3.25 -0.45 23.49
C PRO A 261 -3.31 0.72 22.52
N CYS A 262 -4.54 1.04 22.11
CA CYS A 262 -4.80 2.22 21.30
C CYS A 262 -4.37 3.49 22.05
N GLY A 263 -3.57 4.32 21.38
CA GLY A 263 -3.28 5.68 21.82
C GLY A 263 -4.31 6.65 21.25
N HIS A 264 -3.82 7.65 20.52
CA HIS A 264 -4.64 8.69 19.88
C HIS A 264 -5.73 8.20 18.91
N SER A 265 -5.67 6.94 18.46
CA SER A 265 -6.66 6.37 17.56
C SER A 265 -8.00 6.04 18.22
N GLY A 266 -8.06 6.01 19.56
CA GLY A 266 -9.27 5.60 20.28
C GLY A 266 -9.56 4.09 20.18
N PRO A 267 -10.68 3.62 20.75
CA PRO A 267 -11.08 2.22 20.72
C PRO A 267 -11.26 1.69 19.30
N GLY A 268 -10.96 0.40 19.08
CA GLY A 268 -11.07 -0.22 17.77
C GLY A 268 -9.98 0.22 16.78
N CYS A 269 -8.81 0.61 17.30
CA CYS A 269 -7.68 0.96 16.47
C CYS A 269 -7.18 -0.25 15.64
N LEU A 270 -6.36 0.04 14.63
CA LEU A 270 -5.87 -0.96 13.68
C LEU A 270 -5.17 -2.14 14.38
N SER A 271 -4.30 -1.88 15.38
CA SER A 271 -3.66 -2.94 16.18
C SER A 271 -4.67 -3.88 16.87
N GLN A 272 -5.72 -3.34 17.51
CA GLN A 272 -6.77 -4.17 18.13
C GLN A 272 -7.55 -4.99 17.10
N LYS A 273 -7.92 -4.37 15.97
CA LYS A 273 -8.63 -5.08 14.89
C LYS A 273 -7.80 -6.22 14.30
N ILE A 274 -6.51 -5.98 14.04
CA ILE A 274 -5.57 -7.02 13.61
C ILE A 274 -5.48 -8.12 14.66
N GLY A 275 -5.37 -7.76 15.95
CA GLY A 275 -5.24 -8.72 17.04
C GLY A 275 -6.44 -9.65 17.14
N ALA A 276 -7.65 -9.09 17.18
CA ALA A 276 -8.88 -9.87 17.21
C ALA A 276 -9.04 -10.77 15.97
N ARG A 277 -8.58 -10.33 14.79
CA ARG A 277 -8.61 -11.17 13.58
C ARG A 277 -7.55 -12.27 13.61
N LEU A 278 -6.33 -11.96 13.99
CA LEU A 278 -5.22 -12.90 14.08
C LEU A 278 -5.46 -13.97 15.15
N ALA A 279 -6.03 -13.61 16.29
CA ALA A 279 -6.39 -14.55 17.34
C ALA A 279 -7.40 -15.60 16.86
N ARG A 280 -8.41 -15.16 16.08
CA ARG A 280 -9.36 -16.08 15.41
C ARG A 280 -8.69 -17.00 14.40
N LEU A 281 -7.69 -16.51 13.65
CA LEU A 281 -6.95 -17.33 12.71
C LEU A 281 -6.08 -18.38 13.41
N LEU A 282 -5.50 -18.03 14.57
CA LEU A 282 -4.67 -18.90 15.39
C LEU A 282 -5.47 -19.84 16.33
N ASP A 283 -6.80 -19.70 16.38
CA ASP A 283 -7.68 -20.39 17.33
C ASP A 283 -7.26 -20.21 18.80
N ILE A 284 -6.90 -18.99 19.19
CA ILE A 284 -6.56 -18.61 20.56
C ILE A 284 -7.38 -17.40 21.04
N PRO A 285 -7.59 -17.23 22.36
CA PRO A 285 -8.21 -16.04 22.92
C PRO A 285 -7.49 -14.73 22.55
N PHE A 286 -8.27 -13.70 22.24
CA PHE A 286 -7.82 -12.31 22.19
C PHE A 286 -8.15 -11.61 23.51
N ASP A 287 -7.15 -11.00 24.14
CA ASP A 287 -7.30 -10.34 25.43
C ASP A 287 -6.94 -8.84 25.35
N GLU A 288 -7.92 -8.00 25.71
CA GLU A 288 -7.76 -6.54 25.85
C GLU A 288 -7.18 -6.17 27.23
N ALA A 289 -5.97 -6.68 27.50
CA ALA A 289 -5.33 -6.60 28.80
C ALA A 289 -4.92 -5.19 29.25
N PHE A 290 -4.86 -4.22 28.34
CA PHE A 290 -4.36 -2.87 28.62
C PHE A 290 -5.50 -1.88 28.81
N ARG A 291 -5.35 -0.98 29.80
CA ARG A 291 -6.28 0.13 29.98
C ARG A 291 -6.17 1.08 28.78
N PRO A 292 -7.30 1.58 28.24
CA PRO A 292 -7.27 2.63 27.23
C PRO A 292 -6.49 3.85 27.72
N ILE A 293 -5.64 4.41 26.86
CA ILE A 293 -4.85 5.60 27.21
C ILE A 293 -5.62 6.82 26.72
N PRO A 294 -6.18 7.64 27.61
CA PRO A 294 -6.88 8.85 27.19
C PRO A 294 -5.85 9.86 26.70
N VAL A 295 -5.74 9.98 25.38
CA VAL A 295 -4.85 10.96 24.75
C VAL A 295 -5.64 11.81 23.76
N SER A 296 -5.79 13.09 24.07
CA SER A 296 -6.24 14.09 23.11
C SER A 296 -5.07 14.53 22.21
N GLY A 297 -5.35 14.86 20.94
CA GLY A 297 -4.36 15.42 20.01
C GLY A 297 -3.75 14.41 19.02
N SER A 298 -2.60 14.77 18.44
CA SER A 298 -1.92 13.98 17.40
C SER A 298 -0.75 13.14 17.94
N SER A 299 -0.52 12.00 17.31
CA SER A 299 0.58 11.06 17.59
C SER A 299 1.95 11.55 17.07
N HIS A 300 2.32 12.78 17.38
CA HIS A 300 3.62 13.32 17.01
C HIS A 300 4.73 12.73 17.93
N PRO A 301 5.94 12.39 17.41
CA PRO A 301 7.01 11.81 18.25
C PRO A 301 7.38 12.66 19.49
N ARG A 302 7.26 13.99 19.40
CA ARG A 302 7.45 14.90 20.55
C ARG A 302 6.38 14.75 21.62
N THR A 303 5.12 14.50 21.26
CA THR A 303 4.02 14.32 22.23
C THR A 303 4.01 12.91 22.84
N ASN A 304 4.69 11.94 22.22
CA ASN A 304 4.89 10.62 22.83
C ASN A 304 5.69 10.66 24.14
N ALA A 305 6.58 11.64 24.33
CA ALA A 305 7.34 11.77 25.57
C ALA A 305 6.45 12.09 26.78
N THR A 306 5.31 12.73 26.54
CA THR A 306 4.32 13.10 27.56
C THR A 306 3.15 12.13 27.63
N ARG A 307 3.18 11.02 26.89
CA ARG A 307 2.13 10.00 26.91
C ARG A 307 2.08 9.36 28.31
N PRO A 308 0.88 9.16 28.89
CA PRO A 308 0.75 8.34 30.09
C PRO A 308 1.33 6.94 29.87
N ARG A 309 1.88 6.34 30.93
CA ARG A 309 2.37 4.97 30.89
C ARG A 309 1.21 4.00 30.66
N MET A 310 1.51 2.88 29.99
CA MET A 310 0.56 1.78 29.88
C MET A 310 0.26 1.20 31.26
N ASP A 311 -0.96 0.72 31.44
CA ASP A 311 -1.40 0.03 32.64
C ASP A 311 -2.21 -1.20 32.24
N LEU A 312 -2.12 -2.26 33.03
CA LEU A 312 -2.90 -3.48 32.81
C LEU A 312 -4.24 -3.39 33.54
N THR A 313 -5.31 -3.82 32.90
CA THR A 313 -6.63 -3.95 33.55
C THR A 313 -6.68 -5.18 34.44
N HIS A 314 -5.91 -6.20 34.12
CA HIS A 314 -5.78 -7.46 34.86
C HIS A 314 -4.49 -8.19 34.50
N GLN A 315 -4.15 -9.23 35.25
CA GLN A 315 -2.98 -10.08 34.97
C GLN A 315 -3.29 -11.06 33.84
N VAL A 316 -2.34 -11.21 32.91
CA VAL A 316 -2.41 -12.19 31.82
C VAL A 316 -1.31 -13.23 32.04
N LYS A 317 -1.70 -14.51 32.09
CA LYS A 317 -0.79 -15.64 32.35
C LYS A 317 -0.54 -16.44 31.07
N GLY A 318 0.48 -17.29 31.09
CA GLY A 318 0.80 -18.20 29.99
C GLY A 318 1.76 -17.61 28.95
N ARG A 319 1.78 -18.20 27.76
CA ARG A 319 2.65 -17.83 26.63
C ARG A 319 1.90 -16.84 25.74
N LEU A 320 2.36 -15.60 25.72
CA LEU A 320 1.64 -14.51 25.06
C LEU A 320 2.27 -14.12 23.72
N LEU A 321 1.41 -13.85 22.75
CA LEU A 321 1.77 -13.12 21.53
C LEU A 321 1.29 -11.67 21.65
N LEU A 322 2.22 -10.73 21.79
CA LEU A 322 1.97 -9.30 21.74
C LEU A 322 2.09 -8.81 20.30
N ILE A 323 1.11 -8.05 19.80
CA ILE A 323 1.20 -7.44 18.47
C ILE A 323 1.09 -5.92 18.45
N ASP A 324 1.62 -5.31 17.40
CA ASP A 324 1.41 -3.91 17.05
C ASP A 324 1.27 -3.71 15.54
N ASP A 325 0.61 -2.63 15.13
CA ASP A 325 0.49 -2.30 13.71
C ASP A 325 1.76 -1.63 13.17
N VAL A 326 2.34 -0.69 13.92
CA VAL A 326 3.49 0.11 13.51
C VAL A 326 4.43 0.36 14.70
N ALA A 327 5.62 -0.21 14.62
CA ALA A 327 6.71 -0.01 15.58
C ALA A 327 7.78 0.94 15.02
N THR A 328 7.56 2.26 15.14
CA THR A 328 8.56 3.27 14.72
C THR A 328 9.84 3.18 15.55
N SER A 329 9.74 3.32 16.88
CA SER A 329 10.89 3.24 17.80
C SER A 329 10.93 1.93 18.60
N GLY A 330 9.87 1.12 18.50
CA GLY A 330 9.65 -0.05 19.36
C GLY A 330 9.35 0.28 20.83
N SER A 331 9.19 1.56 21.21
CA SER A 331 9.01 1.94 22.62
C SER A 331 7.73 1.38 23.23
N HIS A 332 6.62 1.39 22.48
CA HIS A 332 5.34 0.86 22.95
C HIS A 332 5.38 -0.65 23.13
N ILE A 333 5.94 -1.38 22.16
CA ILE A 333 6.15 -2.82 22.29
C ILE A 333 7.01 -3.15 23.51
N ALA A 334 8.11 -2.40 23.72
CA ALA A 334 8.99 -2.63 24.86
C ALA A 334 8.30 -2.34 26.21
N GLU A 335 7.49 -1.29 26.30
CA GLU A 335 6.69 -0.97 27.48
C GLU A 335 5.66 -2.07 27.77
N ALA A 336 4.85 -2.43 26.77
CA ALA A 336 3.83 -3.47 26.85
C ALA A 336 4.43 -4.83 27.26
N THR A 337 5.54 -5.22 26.62
CA THR A 337 6.22 -6.49 26.91
C THR A 337 6.70 -6.54 28.36
N ARG A 338 7.27 -5.46 28.89
CA ARG A 338 7.73 -5.42 30.29
C ARG A 338 6.59 -5.54 31.29
N LEU A 339 5.41 -4.98 30.99
CA LEU A 339 4.24 -5.13 31.84
C LEU A 339 3.74 -6.58 31.84
N LEU A 340 3.59 -7.17 30.65
CA LEU A 340 3.10 -8.54 30.50
C LEU A 340 4.06 -9.58 31.12
N ARG A 341 5.38 -9.40 30.97
CA ARG A 341 6.40 -10.32 31.53
C ARG A 341 6.42 -10.42 33.05
N ARG A 342 5.70 -9.57 33.78
CA ARG A 342 5.62 -9.67 35.25
C ARG A 342 4.90 -10.94 35.70
N ASP A 343 3.91 -11.37 34.93
CA ASP A 343 3.01 -12.48 35.28
C ASP A 343 2.92 -13.56 34.19
N ALA A 344 3.29 -13.24 32.95
CA ALA A 344 3.31 -14.19 31.84
C ALA A 344 4.51 -15.14 31.88
N LEU A 345 4.33 -16.38 31.42
CA LEU A 345 5.41 -17.36 31.27
C LEU A 345 6.42 -16.92 30.21
N SER A 346 5.92 -16.42 29.08
CA SER A 346 6.75 -15.86 28.00
C SER A 346 5.96 -14.84 27.19
N VAL A 347 6.65 -13.87 26.61
CA VAL A 347 6.04 -12.88 25.69
C VAL A 347 6.89 -12.80 24.44
N ALA A 348 6.31 -13.18 23.29
CA ALA A 348 6.85 -12.87 21.97
C ALA A 348 6.14 -11.64 21.42
N ALA A 349 6.88 -10.73 20.79
CA ALA A 349 6.33 -9.49 20.25
C ALA A 349 6.50 -9.43 18.73
N LEU A 350 5.47 -8.95 18.03
CA LEU A 350 5.41 -8.88 16.57
C LEU A 350 4.78 -7.56 16.10
N ALA A 351 5.50 -6.80 15.29
CA ALA A 351 4.97 -5.63 14.61
C ALA A 351 4.73 -5.93 13.12
N TRP A 352 3.64 -5.42 12.55
CA TRP A 352 3.49 -5.49 11.10
C TRP A 352 4.55 -4.65 10.38
N ILE A 353 4.63 -3.34 10.69
CA ILE A 353 5.61 -2.42 10.08
C ILE A 353 6.61 -1.91 11.12
N SER A 354 7.90 -1.87 10.79
CA SER A 354 8.91 -1.13 11.58
C SER A 354 9.74 -0.16 10.74
N ASP A 355 10.49 0.70 11.44
CA ASP A 355 11.61 1.40 10.81
C ASP A 355 12.78 0.46 10.48
N ALA A 356 13.61 0.91 9.53
CA ALA A 356 14.75 0.17 9.00
C ALA A 356 15.81 -0.11 10.05
#